data_AF-A1BFJ6-F1
#
_entry.id   AF-A1BFJ6-F1
#
_cell.length_a   1.000
_cell.length_b   1.000
_cell.length_c   1.000
_cell.angle_alpha   90.00
_cell.angle_beta   90.00
_cell.angle_gamma   90.00
#
_symmetry.space_group_name_H-M   'P 1'
#
loop_
_entity.id
_entity.type
_entity.pdbx_description
1 polymer ?
#
loop_
_entity_poly.entity_id
_entity_poly.type
_entity_poly.pdbx_seq_one_letter_code
_entity_poly.pdbx_strand_id
1 'polypeptide(L)'
;MNESVKKWLDELEDSPAMAIQKLILGYAGVVAWSRSSLRESFIEIYQTHPIALDEAVAGWLEQRLMKLPPENTPTLVWASHLQDLFSALAGLPLPQVARYLRDHLRDIRSWLHPLRRDESLDPEAAYLAALAWAETNQNLEGMWQGLALQSDHEPAYYIDIGLLGLRKTRDELGRLPEKVPSVLLTTLIDLADAYGVSQKTWLLTTRAILGGYRYSRETWIREFTDALVARPDAKKALIWLKEILPNLKVNQDTLLHSSQGIQRASLEEKIIVNVKQKWIESLRAESTIDLSTFNKLAKVQSRRGKKKLITSTVIKYLEVKVVESLKEREKRQSQSRSRVKSLEEWEKPRRYERGRAKFWEEQENRDKRLKFHAILNEVSDIEPEAFDNRNRI
;
A
#
# COMPACT_ATOMS: atom_id res chain seq x y z
N MET A 1 -31.89 -18.60 -25.98
CA MET A 1 -31.63 -18.37 -24.54
C MET A 1 -32.15 -19.56 -23.77
N ASN A 2 -31.36 -20.13 -22.85
CA ASN A 2 -31.77 -21.29 -22.04
C ASN A 2 -32.93 -20.90 -21.10
N GLU A 3 -33.91 -21.78 -20.89
CA GLU A 3 -35.08 -21.50 -20.05
C GLU A 3 -34.72 -21.20 -18.59
N SER A 4 -33.70 -21.88 -18.03
CA SER A 4 -33.21 -21.61 -16.68
C SER A 4 -32.57 -20.23 -16.54
N VAL A 5 -31.92 -19.74 -17.59
CA VAL A 5 -31.34 -18.37 -17.63
C VAL A 5 -32.47 -17.35 -17.71
N LYS A 6 -33.49 -17.59 -18.56
CA LYS A 6 -34.64 -16.68 -18.65
C LYS A 6 -35.37 -16.54 -17.32
N LYS A 7 -35.67 -17.66 -16.66
CA LYS A 7 -36.31 -17.65 -15.34
C LYS A 7 -35.50 -16.88 -14.30
N TRP A 8 -34.18 -17.05 -14.31
CA TRP A 8 -33.32 -16.30 -13.39
C TRP A 8 -33.27 -14.80 -13.71
N LEU A 9 -33.31 -14.42 -14.99
CA LEU A 9 -33.43 -13.02 -15.39
C LEU A 9 -34.76 -12.42 -14.95
N ASP A 10 -35.86 -13.16 -15.05
CA ASP A 10 -37.16 -12.74 -14.51
C ASP A 10 -37.05 -12.54 -12.97
N GLU A 11 -36.35 -13.44 -12.25
CA GLU A 11 -36.06 -13.25 -10.80
C GLU A 11 -35.16 -12.03 -10.53
N LEU A 12 -34.22 -11.71 -11.43
CA LEU A 12 -33.36 -10.54 -11.32
C LEU A 12 -34.17 -9.24 -11.46
N GLU A 13 -35.17 -9.22 -12.34
CA GLU A 13 -36.08 -8.07 -12.49
C GLU A 13 -37.01 -7.91 -11.29
N ASP A 14 -37.59 -9.02 -10.79
CA ASP A 14 -38.54 -9.00 -9.68
C ASP A 14 -37.87 -8.76 -8.32
N SER A 15 -36.68 -9.30 -8.09
CA SER A 15 -35.98 -9.24 -6.80
C SER A 15 -34.44 -9.21 -6.96
N PRO A 16 -33.88 -8.08 -7.46
CA PRO A 16 -32.50 -8.02 -7.94
C PRO A 16 -31.45 -8.43 -6.89
N ALA A 17 -31.51 -7.85 -5.69
CA ALA A 17 -30.55 -8.13 -4.63
C ALA A 17 -30.58 -9.61 -4.19
N MET A 18 -31.77 -10.23 -4.15
CA MET A 18 -31.92 -11.63 -3.77
C MET A 18 -31.39 -12.56 -4.88
N ALA A 19 -31.68 -12.26 -6.14
CA ALA A 19 -31.17 -13.02 -7.28
C ALA A 19 -29.63 -12.99 -7.32
N ILE A 20 -29.02 -11.82 -7.11
CA ILE A 20 -27.55 -11.67 -6.99
C ILE A 20 -27.01 -12.43 -5.78
N GLN A 21 -27.67 -12.36 -4.61
CA GLN A 21 -27.26 -13.11 -3.44
C GLN A 21 -27.25 -14.63 -3.70
N LYS A 22 -28.33 -15.16 -4.29
CA LYS A 22 -28.40 -16.57 -4.67
C LYS A 22 -27.30 -16.93 -5.66
N LEU A 23 -26.98 -16.07 -6.61
CA LEU A 23 -25.92 -16.31 -7.59
C LEU A 23 -24.53 -16.36 -6.93
N ILE A 24 -24.20 -15.39 -6.06
CA ILE A 24 -22.93 -15.33 -5.32
C ILE A 24 -22.75 -16.57 -4.43
N LEU A 25 -23.81 -17.00 -3.76
CA LEU A 25 -23.80 -18.17 -2.86
C LEU A 25 -23.90 -19.51 -3.61
N GLY A 26 -24.07 -19.51 -4.94
CA GLY A 26 -24.21 -20.72 -5.75
C GLY A 26 -25.59 -21.41 -5.67
N TYR A 27 -26.61 -20.72 -5.17
CA TYR A 27 -27.98 -21.21 -5.01
C TYR A 27 -28.95 -20.82 -6.14
N ALA A 28 -28.48 -20.08 -7.15
CA ALA A 28 -29.33 -19.59 -8.24
C ALA A 28 -29.98 -20.70 -9.10
N GLY A 29 -29.46 -21.94 -9.05
CA GLY A 29 -30.07 -23.08 -9.73
C GLY A 29 -30.11 -22.98 -11.26
N VAL A 30 -29.21 -22.18 -11.86
CA VAL A 30 -29.17 -21.98 -13.32
C VAL A 30 -28.34 -23.08 -13.97
N VAL A 31 -29.03 -24.06 -14.57
CA VAL A 31 -28.40 -25.27 -15.14
C VAL A 31 -27.34 -24.91 -16.19
N ALA A 32 -27.60 -23.87 -16.99
CA ALA A 32 -26.64 -23.38 -18.00
C ALA A 32 -25.30 -22.93 -17.39
N TRP A 33 -25.31 -22.49 -16.13
CA TRP A 33 -24.14 -22.00 -15.40
C TRP A 33 -23.59 -23.02 -14.39
N SER A 34 -24.09 -24.25 -14.39
CA SER A 34 -23.66 -25.31 -13.45
C SER A 34 -22.16 -25.61 -13.49
N ARG A 35 -21.48 -25.27 -14.58
CA ARG A 35 -20.02 -25.39 -14.74
C ARG A 35 -19.31 -24.05 -14.94
N SER A 36 -20.06 -22.96 -14.94
CA SER A 36 -19.52 -21.62 -15.12
C SER A 36 -19.05 -21.07 -13.78
N SER A 37 -17.90 -20.41 -13.80
CA SER A 37 -17.48 -19.53 -12.71
C SER A 37 -18.43 -18.33 -12.58
N LEU A 38 -18.46 -17.71 -11.40
CA LEU A 38 -19.25 -16.50 -11.19
C LEU A 38 -18.90 -15.39 -12.19
N ARG A 39 -17.61 -15.28 -12.55
CA ARG A 39 -17.11 -14.33 -13.55
C ARG A 39 -17.70 -14.57 -14.93
N GLU A 40 -17.78 -15.82 -15.37
CA GLU A 40 -18.36 -16.16 -16.69
C GLU A 40 -19.85 -15.83 -16.72
N SER A 41 -20.59 -16.16 -15.65
CA SER A 41 -22.00 -15.80 -15.52
C SER A 41 -22.19 -14.28 -15.56
N PHE A 42 -21.36 -13.51 -14.83
CA PHE A 42 -21.42 -12.04 -14.86
C PHE A 42 -21.12 -11.46 -16.24
N ILE A 43 -20.18 -12.03 -16.99
CA ILE A 43 -19.89 -11.60 -18.37
C ILE A 43 -21.10 -11.85 -19.27
N GLU A 44 -21.74 -13.01 -19.18
CA GLU A 44 -22.93 -13.33 -19.97
C GLU A 44 -24.11 -12.40 -19.63
N ILE A 45 -24.36 -12.17 -18.34
CA ILE A 45 -25.41 -11.24 -17.89
C ILE A 45 -25.07 -9.83 -18.37
N TYR A 46 -23.83 -9.37 -18.22
CA TYR A 46 -23.41 -8.03 -18.64
C TYR A 46 -23.62 -7.80 -20.15
N GLN A 47 -23.34 -8.80 -20.99
CA GLN A 47 -23.53 -8.70 -22.44
C GLN A 47 -24.99 -8.50 -22.85
N THR A 48 -25.94 -8.93 -22.01
CA THR A 48 -27.36 -8.92 -22.33
C THR A 48 -28.16 -7.89 -21.53
N HIS A 49 -27.79 -7.65 -20.26
CA HIS A 49 -28.49 -6.82 -19.30
C HIS A 49 -27.50 -5.99 -18.43
N PRO A 50 -26.66 -5.12 -19.04
CA PRO A 50 -25.59 -4.43 -18.32
C PRO A 50 -26.09 -3.50 -17.21
N ILE A 51 -27.21 -2.79 -17.46
CA ILE A 51 -27.80 -1.84 -16.50
C ILE A 51 -28.38 -2.58 -15.30
N ALA A 52 -29.18 -3.63 -15.54
CA ALA A 52 -29.79 -4.42 -14.48
C ALA A 52 -28.72 -5.09 -13.59
N LEU A 53 -27.63 -5.58 -14.18
CA LEU A 53 -26.51 -6.15 -13.42
C LEU A 53 -25.84 -5.09 -12.52
N ASP A 54 -25.53 -3.90 -13.07
CA ASP A 54 -24.91 -2.81 -12.31
C ASP A 54 -25.78 -2.39 -11.12
N GLU A 55 -27.08 -2.15 -11.36
CA GLU A 55 -28.05 -1.78 -10.33
C GLU A 55 -28.22 -2.86 -9.27
N ALA A 56 -28.39 -4.12 -9.69
CA ALA A 56 -28.60 -5.23 -8.77
C ALA A 56 -27.39 -5.48 -7.87
N VAL A 57 -26.18 -5.45 -8.45
CA VAL A 57 -24.94 -5.60 -7.68
C VAL A 57 -24.71 -4.42 -6.77
N ALA A 58 -24.88 -3.17 -7.25
CA ALA A 58 -24.71 -1.98 -6.42
C ALA A 58 -25.68 -1.98 -5.23
N GLY A 59 -26.96 -2.29 -5.47
CA GLY A 59 -27.96 -2.42 -4.42
C GLY A 59 -27.64 -3.56 -3.44
N TRP A 60 -27.14 -4.69 -3.94
CA TRP A 60 -26.69 -5.78 -3.06
C TRP A 60 -25.50 -5.37 -2.20
N LEU A 61 -24.51 -4.67 -2.77
CA LEU A 61 -23.34 -4.18 -2.02
C LEU A 61 -23.78 -3.23 -0.90
N GLU A 62 -24.65 -2.27 -1.20
CA GLU A 62 -25.22 -1.35 -0.20
C GLU A 62 -25.97 -2.08 0.91
N GLN A 63 -26.73 -3.13 0.56
CA GLN A 63 -27.56 -3.86 1.52
C GLN A 63 -26.84 -4.96 2.28
N ARG A 64 -25.77 -5.58 1.76
CA ARG A 64 -25.12 -6.75 2.36
C ARG A 64 -23.62 -6.65 2.56
N LEU A 65 -22.89 -5.85 1.81
CA LEU A 65 -21.47 -5.68 2.07
C LEU A 65 -21.27 -5.11 3.48
N MET A 66 -20.21 -5.52 4.15
CA MET A 66 -19.89 -5.09 5.52
C MET A 66 -20.88 -5.55 6.61
N LYS A 67 -21.78 -6.49 6.30
CA LYS A 67 -22.64 -7.17 7.28
C LYS A 67 -22.11 -8.57 7.61
N LEU A 68 -22.62 -9.15 8.70
CA LEU A 68 -22.31 -10.54 9.07
C LEU A 68 -22.67 -11.51 7.93
N PRO A 69 -21.93 -12.62 7.75
CA PRO A 69 -22.24 -13.64 6.76
C PRO A 69 -23.71 -14.08 6.83
N PRO A 70 -24.37 -14.34 5.69
CA PRO A 70 -25.74 -14.86 5.70
C PRO A 70 -25.81 -16.28 6.31
N GLU A 71 -26.92 -16.61 6.98
CA GLU A 71 -27.36 -17.96 7.35
C GLU A 71 -26.28 -19.03 7.55
N ASN A 72 -25.70 -19.12 8.76
CA ASN A 72 -24.71 -20.17 9.12
C ASN A 72 -23.51 -20.31 8.16
N THR A 73 -23.28 -19.37 7.25
CA THR A 73 -22.16 -19.42 6.31
C THR A 73 -20.86 -19.20 7.09
N PRO A 74 -19.92 -20.17 7.08
CA PRO A 74 -18.64 -20.00 7.75
C PRO A 74 -17.91 -18.78 7.20
N THR A 75 -17.22 -18.02 8.05
CA THR A 75 -16.48 -16.82 7.64
C THR A 75 -15.50 -17.07 6.50
N LEU A 76 -14.87 -18.25 6.47
CA LEU A 76 -13.95 -18.65 5.41
C LEU A 76 -14.66 -18.79 4.04
N VAL A 77 -15.83 -19.43 4.03
CA VAL A 77 -16.65 -19.60 2.83
C VAL A 77 -17.16 -18.23 2.36
N TRP A 78 -17.55 -17.37 3.31
CA TRP A 78 -17.94 -16.00 3.00
C TRP A 78 -16.81 -15.17 2.36
N ALA A 79 -15.58 -15.26 2.90
CA ALA A 79 -14.42 -14.62 2.31
C ALA A 79 -14.17 -15.10 0.86
N SER A 80 -14.37 -16.39 0.59
CA SER A 80 -14.26 -16.95 -0.78
C SER A 80 -15.31 -16.36 -1.70
N HIS A 81 -16.58 -16.30 -1.28
CA HIS A 81 -17.65 -15.70 -2.09
C HIS A 81 -17.39 -14.22 -2.39
N LEU A 82 -16.83 -13.47 -1.44
CA LEU A 82 -16.45 -12.07 -1.67
C LEU A 82 -15.29 -11.95 -2.66
N GLN A 83 -14.28 -12.82 -2.56
CA GLN A 83 -13.18 -12.88 -3.52
C GLN A 83 -13.69 -13.19 -4.93
N ASP A 84 -14.59 -14.16 -5.07
CA ASP A 84 -15.20 -14.53 -6.35
C ASP A 84 -16.04 -13.39 -6.91
N LEU A 85 -16.83 -12.71 -6.07
CA LEU A 85 -17.62 -11.54 -6.46
C LEU A 85 -16.72 -10.44 -7.01
N PHE A 86 -15.70 -9.99 -6.26
CA PHE A 86 -14.83 -8.92 -6.75
C PHE A 86 -14.05 -9.34 -8.01
N SER A 87 -13.64 -10.60 -8.08
CA SER A 87 -13.02 -11.16 -9.29
C SER A 87 -13.97 -11.18 -10.49
N ALA A 88 -15.26 -11.37 -10.28
CA ALA A 88 -16.29 -11.29 -11.31
C ALA A 88 -16.55 -9.86 -11.77
N LEU A 89 -16.42 -8.87 -10.87
CA LEU A 89 -16.56 -7.44 -11.20
C LEU A 89 -15.36 -6.88 -11.97
N ALA A 90 -14.17 -7.43 -11.75
CA ALA A 90 -12.93 -6.92 -12.33
C ALA A 90 -12.93 -6.92 -13.86
N GLY A 91 -12.97 -5.72 -14.45
CA GLY A 91 -12.94 -5.48 -15.89
C GLY A 91 -14.32 -5.24 -16.52
N LEU A 92 -15.41 -5.31 -15.75
CA LEU A 92 -16.75 -4.97 -16.24
C LEU A 92 -17.03 -3.46 -16.07
N PRO A 93 -17.53 -2.76 -17.10
CA PRO A 93 -17.97 -1.36 -17.00
C PRO A 93 -19.30 -1.28 -16.25
N LEU A 94 -19.23 -1.22 -14.91
CA LEU A 94 -20.37 -1.12 -13.99
C LEU A 94 -20.27 0.18 -13.18
N PRO A 95 -20.81 1.32 -13.69
CA PRO A 95 -20.59 2.64 -13.10
C PRO A 95 -21.09 2.79 -11.66
N GLN A 96 -22.24 2.21 -11.31
CA GLN A 96 -22.80 2.33 -9.96
C GLN A 96 -21.99 1.52 -8.95
N VAL A 97 -21.61 0.29 -9.33
CA VAL A 97 -20.66 -0.52 -8.55
C VAL A 97 -19.33 0.20 -8.39
N ALA A 98 -18.75 0.71 -9.48
CA ALA A 98 -17.49 1.45 -9.46
C ALA A 98 -17.53 2.65 -8.50
N ARG A 99 -18.62 3.41 -8.50
CA ARG A 99 -18.85 4.51 -7.56
C ARG A 99 -18.91 4.02 -6.13
N TYR A 100 -19.71 3.00 -5.84
CA TYR A 100 -19.82 2.43 -4.49
C TYR A 100 -18.45 1.97 -3.95
N LEU A 101 -17.70 1.20 -4.75
CA LEU A 101 -16.38 0.70 -4.36
C LEU A 101 -15.38 1.83 -4.05
N ARG A 102 -15.46 2.94 -4.79
CA ARG A 102 -14.59 4.12 -4.57
C ARG A 102 -15.01 4.90 -3.33
N ASP A 103 -16.30 5.22 -3.21
CA ASP A 103 -16.80 6.09 -2.16
C ASP A 103 -16.60 5.48 -0.76
N HIS A 104 -16.62 4.14 -0.68
CA HIS A 104 -16.48 3.38 0.57
C HIS A 104 -15.10 2.72 0.70
N LEU A 105 -14.11 3.17 -0.07
CA LEU A 105 -12.78 2.56 -0.17
C LEU A 105 -12.15 2.24 1.19
N ARG A 106 -12.10 3.23 2.08
CA ARG A 106 -11.47 3.07 3.39
C ARG A 106 -12.19 2.04 4.25
N ASP A 107 -13.52 2.09 4.28
CA ASP A 107 -14.35 1.24 5.13
C ASP A 107 -14.34 -0.20 4.63
N ILE A 108 -14.46 -0.39 3.30
CA ILE A 108 -14.38 -1.71 2.66
C ILE A 108 -13.01 -2.35 2.94
N ARG A 109 -11.90 -1.63 2.71
CA ARG A 109 -10.56 -2.17 3.00
C ARG A 109 -10.41 -2.55 4.47
N SER A 110 -10.78 -1.66 5.39
CA SER A 110 -10.69 -1.92 6.82
C SER A 110 -11.53 -3.13 7.25
N TRP A 111 -12.67 -3.36 6.59
CA TRP A 111 -13.55 -4.48 6.89
C TRP A 111 -13.11 -5.81 6.24
N LEU A 112 -12.51 -5.76 5.05
CA LEU A 112 -11.97 -6.95 4.38
C LEU A 112 -10.63 -7.41 4.96
N HIS A 113 -9.85 -6.50 5.56
CA HIS A 113 -8.52 -6.80 6.09
C HIS A 113 -8.48 -8.01 7.05
N PRO A 114 -9.41 -8.19 8.01
CA PRO A 114 -9.43 -9.36 8.89
C PRO A 114 -9.86 -10.67 8.20
N LEU A 115 -10.41 -10.61 6.98
CA LEU A 115 -10.84 -11.78 6.20
C LEU A 115 -9.72 -12.36 5.34
N ARG A 116 -8.59 -11.64 5.21
CA ARG A 116 -7.39 -12.12 4.51
C ARG A 116 -6.82 -13.35 5.22
N ARG A 117 -6.34 -14.33 4.45
CA ARG A 117 -5.65 -15.53 4.99
C ARG A 117 -4.25 -15.65 4.43
N ASP A 118 -4.17 -15.82 3.13
CA ASP A 118 -2.94 -15.93 2.36
C ASP A 118 -3.22 -15.49 0.91
N GLU A 119 -2.24 -15.66 0.01
CA GLU A 119 -2.38 -15.30 -1.42
C GLU A 119 -3.54 -16.03 -2.13
N SER A 120 -3.96 -17.21 -1.65
CA SER A 120 -5.06 -17.98 -2.26
C SER A 120 -6.44 -17.48 -1.85
N LEU A 121 -6.55 -16.85 -0.67
CA LEU A 121 -7.79 -16.33 -0.13
C LEU A 121 -7.59 -14.92 0.46
N ASP A 122 -7.74 -13.94 -0.40
CA ASP A 122 -7.64 -12.52 -0.12
C ASP A 122 -8.75 -11.73 -0.87
N PRO A 123 -9.92 -11.57 -0.24
CA PRO A 123 -11.00 -10.78 -0.84
C PRO A 123 -10.65 -9.29 -0.95
N GLU A 124 -9.69 -8.78 -0.17
CA GLU A 124 -9.25 -7.39 -0.32
C GLU A 124 -8.40 -7.20 -1.58
N ALA A 125 -7.50 -8.15 -1.87
CA ALA A 125 -6.74 -8.15 -3.11
C ALA A 125 -7.68 -8.18 -4.34
N ALA A 126 -8.70 -9.04 -4.32
CA ALA A 126 -9.70 -9.09 -5.37
C ALA A 126 -10.51 -7.78 -5.49
N TYR A 127 -10.91 -7.19 -4.36
CA TYR A 127 -11.55 -5.87 -4.31
C TYR A 127 -10.68 -4.78 -4.94
N LEU A 128 -9.39 -4.72 -4.60
CA LEU A 128 -8.46 -3.74 -5.14
C LEU A 128 -8.24 -3.94 -6.64
N ALA A 129 -8.19 -5.20 -7.12
CA ALA A 129 -8.15 -5.49 -8.54
C ALA A 129 -9.44 -5.02 -9.26
N ALA A 130 -10.61 -5.20 -8.66
CA ALA A 130 -11.87 -4.68 -9.19
C ALA A 130 -11.87 -3.14 -9.26
N LEU A 131 -11.43 -2.48 -8.18
CA LEU A 131 -11.31 -1.03 -8.12
C LEU A 131 -10.30 -0.48 -9.14
N ALA A 132 -9.19 -1.17 -9.37
CA ALA A 132 -8.19 -0.77 -10.36
C ALA A 132 -8.80 -0.69 -11.77
N TRP A 133 -9.73 -1.59 -12.12
CA TRP A 133 -10.43 -1.58 -13.41
C TRP A 133 -11.60 -0.58 -13.48
N ALA A 134 -12.12 -0.17 -12.34
CA ALA A 134 -13.29 0.69 -12.23
C ALA A 134 -13.10 2.03 -12.98
N GLU A 135 -14.21 2.59 -13.48
CA GLU A 135 -14.22 3.92 -14.11
C GLU A 135 -13.85 5.04 -13.14
N THR A 136 -14.01 4.75 -11.86
CA THR A 136 -13.69 5.60 -10.73
C THR A 136 -12.24 5.48 -10.29
N ASN A 137 -11.33 5.01 -11.14
CA ASN A 137 -9.90 4.94 -10.81
C ASN A 137 -9.13 6.24 -11.14
N GLN A 138 -9.62 7.37 -10.62
CA GLN A 138 -9.01 8.71 -10.80
C GLN A 138 -8.55 9.28 -9.46
N ASN A 139 -7.44 10.01 -9.38
CA ASN A 139 -6.93 10.58 -8.11
C ASN A 139 -6.57 9.53 -7.03
N LEU A 140 -6.23 8.30 -7.44
CA LEU A 140 -5.81 7.21 -6.54
C LEU A 140 -4.34 6.80 -6.77
N GLU A 141 -3.59 7.59 -7.54
CA GLU A 141 -2.22 7.28 -7.97
C GLU A 141 -1.29 7.06 -6.77
N GLY A 142 -1.42 7.90 -5.73
CA GLY A 142 -0.62 7.76 -4.52
C GLY A 142 -0.89 6.46 -3.76
N MET A 143 -2.15 6.00 -3.73
CA MET A 143 -2.50 4.71 -3.12
C MET A 143 -1.90 3.55 -3.94
N TRP A 144 -2.07 3.57 -5.27
CA TRP A 144 -1.55 2.52 -6.13
C TRP A 144 -0.03 2.45 -6.12
N GLN A 145 0.64 3.60 -6.10
CA GLN A 145 2.08 3.69 -5.92
C GLN A 145 2.52 3.11 -4.57
N GLY A 146 1.81 3.45 -3.48
CA GLY A 146 2.07 2.89 -2.14
C GLY A 146 1.98 1.37 -2.11
N LEU A 147 0.96 0.79 -2.76
CA LEU A 147 0.81 -0.66 -2.92
C LEU A 147 1.93 -1.27 -3.77
N ALA A 148 2.25 -0.65 -4.91
CA ALA A 148 3.30 -1.13 -5.80
C ALA A 148 4.69 -1.13 -5.15
N LEU A 149 4.97 -0.16 -4.28
CA LEU A 149 6.24 -0.02 -3.58
C LEU A 149 6.24 -0.64 -2.17
N GLN A 150 5.16 -1.33 -1.77
CA GLN A 150 5.00 -1.93 -0.44
C GLN A 150 5.23 -0.95 0.71
N SER A 151 4.83 0.32 0.55
CA SER A 151 5.09 1.37 1.56
C SER A 151 4.44 1.07 2.92
N ASP A 152 3.35 0.28 2.91
CA ASP A 152 2.59 -0.12 4.10
C ASP A 152 2.91 -1.56 4.58
N HIS A 153 4.01 -2.17 4.12
CA HIS A 153 4.37 -3.57 4.41
C HIS A 153 3.31 -4.58 3.93
N GLU A 154 2.58 -4.23 2.87
CA GLU A 154 1.60 -5.11 2.24
C GLU A 154 2.29 -6.33 1.60
N PRO A 155 1.58 -7.48 1.47
CA PRO A 155 2.14 -8.69 0.87
C PRO A 155 2.69 -8.48 -0.54
N ALA A 156 3.69 -9.28 -0.93
CA ALA A 156 4.40 -9.05 -2.20
C ALA A 156 3.51 -9.14 -3.45
N TYR A 157 2.47 -9.97 -3.43
CA TYR A 157 1.52 -10.09 -4.54
C TYR A 157 0.65 -8.83 -4.75
N TYR A 158 0.64 -7.87 -3.82
CA TYR A 158 0.00 -6.56 -4.03
C TYR A 158 0.77 -5.65 -4.98
N ILE A 159 2.04 -5.94 -5.29
CA ILE A 159 2.83 -5.15 -6.24
C ILE A 159 2.09 -5.10 -7.59
N ASP A 160 1.64 -6.24 -8.09
CA ASP A 160 0.97 -6.34 -9.39
C ASP A 160 -0.37 -5.61 -9.40
N ILE A 161 -1.08 -5.59 -8.26
CA ILE A 161 -2.34 -4.84 -8.10
C ILE A 161 -2.06 -3.33 -8.12
N GLY A 162 -1.03 -2.86 -7.42
CA GLY A 162 -0.60 -1.47 -7.47
C GLY A 162 -0.22 -1.01 -8.89
N LEU A 163 0.57 -1.82 -9.60
CA LEU A 163 0.95 -1.54 -10.99
C LEU A 163 -0.26 -1.59 -11.94
N LEU A 164 -1.21 -2.50 -11.73
CA LEU A 164 -2.47 -2.53 -12.46
C LEU A 164 -3.27 -1.25 -12.23
N GLY A 165 -3.41 -0.79 -10.98
CA GLY A 165 -4.09 0.43 -10.62
C GLY A 165 -3.49 1.68 -11.27
N LEU A 166 -2.15 1.79 -11.27
CA LEU A 166 -1.44 2.86 -11.98
C LEU A 166 -1.66 2.78 -13.50
N ARG A 167 -1.57 1.57 -14.08
CA ARG A 167 -1.81 1.34 -15.52
C ARG A 167 -3.24 1.71 -15.95
N LYS A 168 -4.20 1.52 -15.06
CA LYS A 168 -5.63 1.74 -15.29
C LYS A 168 -6.15 3.04 -14.69
N THR A 169 -5.26 3.91 -14.22
CA THR A 169 -5.63 5.25 -13.76
C THR A 169 -6.29 6.01 -14.91
N ARG A 170 -7.40 6.66 -14.62
CA ARG A 170 -8.21 7.41 -15.60
C ARG A 170 -8.01 8.90 -15.44
N ASP A 171 -8.17 9.63 -16.54
CA ASP A 171 -8.15 11.10 -16.54
C ASP A 171 -9.42 11.69 -15.90
N GLU A 172 -9.50 13.03 -15.82
CA GLU A 172 -10.65 13.75 -15.27
C GLU A 172 -11.97 13.49 -16.03
N LEU A 173 -11.88 12.96 -17.25
CA LEU A 173 -13.02 12.59 -18.10
C LEU A 173 -13.37 11.09 -17.98
N GLY A 174 -12.72 10.35 -17.08
CA GLY A 174 -12.93 8.92 -16.86
C GLY A 174 -12.32 8.01 -17.95
N ARG A 175 -11.50 8.57 -18.85
CA ARG A 175 -10.89 7.83 -19.96
C ARG A 175 -9.54 7.26 -19.56
N LEU A 176 -9.19 6.13 -20.15
CA LEU A 176 -7.82 5.64 -20.05
C LEU A 176 -6.88 6.59 -20.80
N PRO A 177 -5.72 6.91 -20.22
CA PRO A 177 -4.77 7.80 -20.86
C PRO A 177 -4.26 7.18 -22.16
N GLU A 178 -4.19 8.00 -23.21
CA GLU A 178 -3.63 7.59 -24.51
C GLU A 178 -2.15 7.22 -24.39
N LYS A 179 -1.49 7.75 -23.36
CA LYS A 179 -0.09 7.50 -23.06
C LYS A 179 0.12 6.70 -21.79
N VAL A 180 1.29 6.08 -21.69
CA VAL A 180 1.74 5.48 -20.44
C VAL A 180 1.74 6.53 -19.32
N PRO A 181 1.13 6.27 -18.16
CA PRO A 181 1.14 7.22 -17.05
C PRO A 181 2.57 7.46 -16.55
N SER A 182 2.95 8.73 -16.36
CA SER A 182 4.28 9.08 -15.85
C SER A 182 4.55 8.46 -14.47
N VAL A 183 3.54 8.42 -13.60
CA VAL A 183 3.61 7.80 -12.27
C VAL A 183 3.86 6.29 -12.36
N LEU A 184 3.33 5.61 -13.39
CA LEU A 184 3.63 4.19 -13.61
C LEU A 184 5.12 3.99 -13.92
N LEU A 185 5.70 4.84 -14.77
CA LEU A 185 7.12 4.77 -15.14
C LEU A 185 8.04 5.07 -13.97
N THR A 186 7.76 6.13 -13.21
CA THR A 186 8.56 6.46 -12.02
C THR A 186 8.43 5.37 -10.95
N THR A 187 7.25 4.79 -10.78
CA THR A 187 7.05 3.65 -9.87
C THR A 187 7.83 2.42 -10.30
N LEU A 188 7.92 2.11 -11.60
CA LEU A 188 8.75 1.01 -12.08
C LEU A 188 10.24 1.25 -11.82
N ILE A 189 10.70 2.49 -11.95
CA ILE A 189 12.07 2.88 -11.64
C ILE A 189 12.31 2.68 -10.14
N ASP A 190 11.45 3.23 -9.29
CA ASP A 190 11.55 3.12 -7.83
C ASP A 190 11.47 1.64 -7.36
N LEU A 191 10.65 0.82 -8.03
CA LEU A 191 10.50 -0.61 -7.76
C LEU A 191 11.78 -1.42 -8.04
N ALA A 192 12.60 -1.00 -9.02
CA ALA A 192 13.88 -1.68 -9.30
C ALA A 192 14.82 -1.58 -8.09
N ASP A 193 14.76 -0.45 -7.37
CA ASP A 193 15.59 -0.16 -6.22
C ASP A 193 14.97 -0.59 -4.89
N ALA A 194 13.69 -1.01 -4.90
CA ALA A 194 13.01 -1.55 -3.73
C ALA A 194 13.69 -2.81 -3.17
N TYR A 195 13.58 -2.99 -1.85
CA TYR A 195 14.12 -4.16 -1.16
C TYR A 195 13.33 -5.42 -1.52
N GLY A 196 14.02 -6.55 -1.70
CA GLY A 196 13.38 -7.84 -2.00
C GLY A 196 12.95 -8.07 -3.46
N VAL A 197 12.99 -7.05 -4.31
CA VAL A 197 12.67 -7.21 -5.74
C VAL A 197 13.86 -7.78 -6.50
N SER A 198 13.66 -8.94 -7.14
CA SER A 198 14.67 -9.56 -8.00
C SER A 198 14.69 -8.93 -9.39
N GLN A 199 15.88 -8.85 -10.01
CA GLN A 199 16.03 -8.37 -11.38
C GLN A 199 15.14 -9.15 -12.35
N LYS A 200 15.07 -10.49 -12.20
CA LYS A 200 14.25 -11.35 -13.07
C LYS A 200 12.77 -10.97 -13.00
N THR A 201 12.23 -10.83 -11.80
CA THR A 201 10.82 -10.42 -11.58
C THR A 201 10.58 -9.06 -12.18
N TRP A 202 11.45 -8.09 -11.86
CA TRP A 202 11.32 -6.72 -12.37
C TRP A 202 11.36 -6.64 -13.89
N LEU A 203 12.27 -7.39 -14.55
CA LEU A 203 12.35 -7.45 -16.02
C LEU A 203 11.08 -8.04 -16.64
N LEU A 204 10.51 -9.09 -16.03
CA LEU A 204 9.26 -9.70 -16.51
C LEU A 204 8.09 -8.72 -16.40
N THR A 205 7.92 -8.11 -15.22
CA THR A 205 6.88 -7.10 -14.97
C THR A 205 7.02 -5.91 -15.92
N THR A 206 8.25 -5.41 -16.11
CA THR A 206 8.53 -4.30 -17.01
C THR A 206 8.20 -4.68 -18.45
N ARG A 207 8.65 -5.83 -18.95
CA ARG A 207 8.32 -6.31 -20.31
C ARG A 207 6.82 -6.48 -20.52
N ALA A 208 6.10 -6.99 -19.52
CA ALA A 208 4.64 -7.13 -19.57
C ALA A 208 3.95 -5.75 -19.68
N ILE A 209 4.43 -4.76 -18.94
CA ILE A 209 3.92 -3.38 -19.04
C ILE A 209 4.24 -2.78 -20.41
N LEU A 210 5.48 -2.92 -20.90
CA LEU A 210 5.89 -2.41 -22.21
C LEU A 210 5.06 -3.03 -23.34
N GLY A 211 4.81 -4.35 -23.30
CA GLY A 211 3.96 -5.04 -24.26
C GLY A 211 2.49 -4.63 -24.19
N GLY A 212 2.07 -4.03 -23.08
CA GLY A 212 0.72 -3.51 -22.87
C GLY A 212 0.40 -2.21 -23.61
N TYR A 213 1.40 -1.53 -24.18
CA TYR A 213 1.24 -0.29 -24.96
C TYR A 213 1.84 -0.43 -26.35
N ARG A 214 1.19 0.17 -27.36
CA ARG A 214 1.63 0.13 -28.76
C ARG A 214 2.67 1.21 -29.07
N TYR A 215 3.81 1.14 -28.40
CA TYR A 215 4.91 2.09 -28.57
C TYR A 215 6.08 1.50 -29.35
N SER A 216 6.72 2.35 -30.16
CA SER A 216 8.03 2.01 -30.73
C SER A 216 9.10 1.99 -29.63
N ARG A 217 10.23 1.36 -29.92
CA ARG A 217 11.38 1.34 -28.99
C ARG A 217 11.88 2.76 -28.69
N GLU A 218 11.93 3.62 -29.69
CA GLU A 218 12.37 5.02 -29.58
C GLU A 218 11.43 5.81 -28.67
N THR A 219 10.13 5.57 -28.79
CA THR A 219 9.12 6.16 -27.91
C THR A 219 9.38 5.73 -26.47
N TRP A 220 9.56 4.43 -26.21
CA TRP A 220 9.88 3.94 -24.86
C TRP A 220 11.16 4.56 -24.30
N ILE A 221 12.23 4.65 -25.10
CA ILE A 221 13.48 5.28 -24.68
C ILE A 221 13.23 6.72 -24.23
N ARG A 222 12.44 7.50 -24.98
CA ARG A 222 12.09 8.88 -24.61
C ARG A 222 11.33 8.93 -23.28
N GLU A 223 10.24 8.17 -23.15
CA GLU A 223 9.40 8.23 -21.94
C GLU A 223 10.18 7.79 -20.67
N PHE A 224 11.02 6.74 -20.76
CA PHE A 224 11.88 6.33 -19.64
C PHE A 224 13.02 7.30 -19.35
N THR A 225 13.54 7.98 -20.37
CA THR A 225 14.58 9.01 -20.15
C THR A 225 14.01 10.14 -19.28
N ASP A 226 12.81 10.63 -19.61
CA ASP A 226 12.14 11.68 -18.83
C ASP A 226 11.86 11.23 -17.39
N ALA A 227 11.40 9.98 -17.21
CA ALA A 227 11.15 9.41 -15.89
C ALA A 227 12.44 9.22 -15.05
N LEU A 228 13.55 8.82 -15.68
CA LEU A 228 14.87 8.70 -15.03
C LEU A 228 15.44 10.06 -14.63
N VAL A 229 15.22 11.11 -15.42
CA VAL A 229 15.62 12.48 -15.07
C VAL A 229 14.96 12.96 -13.77
N ALA A 230 13.72 12.52 -13.53
CA ALA A 230 12.97 12.79 -12.31
C ALA A 230 13.36 11.89 -11.12
N ARG A 231 14.22 10.88 -11.33
CA ARG A 231 14.70 9.91 -10.34
C ARG A 231 16.23 9.70 -10.44
N PRO A 232 17.02 10.74 -10.14
CA PRO A 232 18.47 10.71 -10.35
C PRO A 232 19.23 9.75 -9.42
N ASP A 233 18.60 9.29 -8.36
CA ASP A 233 19.13 8.35 -7.38
C ASP A 233 18.85 6.88 -7.71
N ALA A 234 18.11 6.58 -8.78
CA ALA A 234 17.77 5.22 -9.18
C ALA A 234 18.99 4.47 -9.76
N LYS A 235 19.55 3.53 -8.99
CA LYS A 235 20.82 2.86 -9.31
C LYS A 235 20.58 1.60 -10.15
N LYS A 236 19.68 0.72 -9.71
CA LYS A 236 19.41 -0.55 -10.40
C LYS A 236 18.57 -0.34 -11.65
N ALA A 237 17.60 0.58 -11.59
CA ALA A 237 16.68 0.83 -12.70
C ALA A 237 17.41 1.14 -14.01
N LEU A 238 18.40 2.04 -13.99
CA LEU A 238 19.16 2.40 -15.19
C LEU A 238 19.92 1.21 -15.78
N ILE A 239 20.51 0.37 -14.92
CA ILE A 239 21.27 -0.81 -15.36
C ILE A 239 20.33 -1.84 -15.98
N TRP A 240 19.23 -2.15 -15.29
CA TRP A 240 18.29 -3.18 -15.73
C TRP A 240 17.47 -2.74 -16.95
N LEU A 241 17.11 -1.45 -17.05
CA LEU A 241 16.44 -0.91 -18.23
C LEU A 241 17.26 -1.08 -19.51
N LYS A 242 18.60 -1.00 -19.45
CA LYS A 242 19.47 -1.22 -20.62
C LYS A 242 19.37 -2.62 -21.20
N GLU A 243 18.95 -3.62 -20.43
CA GLU A 243 18.72 -4.98 -20.96
C GLU A 243 17.46 -5.08 -21.83
N ILE A 244 16.50 -4.16 -21.64
CA ILE A 244 15.26 -4.10 -22.42
C ILE A 244 15.38 -3.03 -23.52
N LEU A 245 16.06 -1.92 -23.20
CA LEU A 245 16.22 -0.73 -24.03
C LEU A 245 17.72 -0.40 -24.17
N PRO A 246 18.48 -1.12 -25.01
CA PRO A 246 19.95 -1.04 -25.08
C PRO A 246 20.51 0.32 -25.52
N ASN A 247 19.68 1.18 -26.10
CA ASN A 247 20.07 2.54 -26.52
C ASN A 247 19.69 3.63 -25.51
N LEU A 248 19.24 3.26 -24.31
CA LEU A 248 18.91 4.21 -23.26
C LEU A 248 20.19 4.90 -22.76
N LYS A 249 20.35 6.18 -23.14
CA LYS A 249 21.44 7.04 -22.73
C LYS A 249 20.86 8.20 -21.92
N VAL A 250 21.16 8.22 -20.62
CA VAL A 250 20.89 9.38 -19.78
C VAL A 250 22.24 10.03 -19.49
N ASN A 251 22.44 11.27 -19.94
CA ASN A 251 23.65 12.03 -19.62
C ASN A 251 23.70 12.24 -18.10
N GLN A 252 24.75 11.73 -17.45
CA GLN A 252 24.91 11.82 -16.00
C GLN A 252 24.98 13.28 -15.51
N ASP A 253 25.48 14.20 -16.34
CA ASP A 253 25.51 15.63 -16.03
C ASP A 253 24.10 16.23 -15.88
N THR A 254 23.12 15.74 -16.64
CA THR A 254 21.72 16.20 -16.56
C THR A 254 21.04 15.69 -15.27
N LEU A 255 21.43 14.50 -14.79
CA LEU A 255 20.94 13.91 -13.53
C LEU A 255 21.52 14.61 -12.29
N LEU A 256 22.78 15.07 -12.38
CA LEU A 256 23.43 15.83 -11.30
C LEU A 256 22.82 17.23 -11.13
N HIS A 257 22.44 17.90 -12.21
CA HIS A 257 21.79 19.21 -12.15
C HIS A 257 20.32 19.14 -11.70
N SER A 258 19.57 18.09 -12.09
CA SER A 258 18.18 17.90 -11.65
C SER A 258 18.08 17.48 -10.18
N SER A 259 19.00 16.64 -9.69
CA SER A 259 19.04 16.21 -8.28
C SER A 259 19.25 17.39 -7.30
N GLN A 260 20.08 18.38 -7.68
CA GLN A 260 20.28 19.58 -6.88
C GLN A 260 19.05 20.51 -6.85
N GLY A 261 18.27 20.57 -7.94
CA GLY A 261 17.04 21.35 -8.03
C GLY A 261 15.88 20.71 -7.25
N ILE A 262 15.69 19.39 -7.38
CA ILE A 262 14.61 18.64 -6.72
C ILE A 262 14.88 18.48 -5.22
N GLN A 263 16.14 18.29 -4.80
CA GLN A 263 16.48 18.28 -3.37
C GLN A 263 16.22 19.63 -2.71
N ARG A 264 16.47 20.76 -3.40
CA ARG A 264 16.10 22.09 -2.88
C ARG A 264 14.59 22.26 -2.73
N ALA A 265 13.81 21.91 -3.75
CA ALA A 265 12.36 22.03 -3.71
C ALA A 265 11.71 21.12 -2.64
N SER A 266 12.16 19.87 -2.52
CA SER A 266 11.68 18.93 -1.51
C SER A 266 12.07 19.34 -0.08
N LEU A 267 13.26 19.93 0.10
CA LEU A 267 13.69 20.46 1.39
C LEU A 267 12.88 21.70 1.77
N GLU A 268 12.64 22.61 0.82
CA GLU A 268 11.81 23.81 1.01
C GLU A 268 10.38 23.45 1.38
N GLU A 269 9.77 22.46 0.71
CA GLU A 269 8.41 22.02 0.99
C GLU A 269 8.30 21.30 2.34
N LYS A 270 9.27 20.45 2.70
CA LYS A 270 9.37 19.84 4.04
C LYS A 270 9.59 20.89 5.13
N ILE A 271 10.39 21.93 4.88
CA ILE A 271 10.60 23.04 5.82
C ILE A 271 9.29 23.82 6.00
N ILE A 272 8.57 24.14 4.92
CA ILE A 272 7.30 24.88 4.97
C ILE A 272 6.24 24.09 5.75
N VAL A 273 6.09 22.79 5.49
CA VAL A 273 5.14 21.93 6.20
C VAL A 273 5.50 21.83 7.69
N ASN A 274 6.77 21.61 8.01
CA ASN A 274 7.23 21.45 9.39
C ASN A 274 7.16 22.78 10.19
N VAL A 275 7.39 23.92 9.52
CA VAL A 275 7.18 25.27 10.10
C VAL A 275 5.70 25.55 10.34
N LYS A 276 4.81 25.19 9.39
CA LYS A 276 3.36 25.31 9.57
C LYS A 276 2.84 24.44 10.71
N GLN A 277 3.30 23.18 10.79
CA GLN A 277 2.91 22.25 11.86
C GLN A 277 3.30 22.78 13.24
N LYS A 278 4.56 23.22 13.38
CA LYS A 278 5.06 23.80 14.62
C LYS A 278 4.40 25.11 14.99
N TRP A 279 4.02 25.92 14.01
CA TRP A 279 3.27 27.16 14.25
C TRP A 279 1.85 26.87 14.74
N ILE A 280 1.17 25.86 14.16
CA ILE A 280 -0.14 25.38 14.63
C ILE A 280 -0.04 24.81 16.04
N GLU A 281 1.01 24.06 16.35
CA GLU A 281 1.28 23.51 17.68
C GLU A 281 1.60 24.61 18.70
N SER A 282 2.37 25.63 18.33
CA SER A 282 2.69 26.78 19.19
C SER A 282 1.45 27.64 19.46
N LEU A 283 0.58 27.83 18.45
CA LEU A 283 -0.71 28.52 18.62
C LEU A 283 -1.70 27.73 19.50
N ARG A 284 -1.63 26.40 19.49
CA ARG A 284 -2.42 25.54 20.38
C ARG A 284 -1.86 25.53 21.81
N ALA A 285 -0.55 25.66 21.98
CA ALA A 285 0.11 25.71 23.28
C ALA A 285 -0.05 27.08 23.97
N GLU A 286 -0.16 28.17 23.22
CA GLU A 286 -0.36 29.54 23.73
C GLU A 286 -1.85 29.96 23.75
N SER A 287 -2.75 29.05 24.16
CA SER A 287 -4.18 29.34 24.31
C SER A 287 -4.49 30.28 25.49
N THR A 288 -4.05 31.53 25.40
CA THR A 288 -4.63 32.73 26.03
C THR A 288 -4.57 33.91 25.06
N ILE A 289 -4.67 33.68 23.75
CA ILE A 289 -4.96 34.76 22.81
C ILE A 289 -6.47 34.71 22.52
N ASP A 290 -7.18 35.63 23.16
CA ASP A 290 -8.60 35.87 22.97
C ASP A 290 -8.92 36.08 21.47
N LEU A 291 -9.69 35.14 20.91
CA LEU A 291 -10.20 35.17 19.53
C LEU A 291 -10.94 36.48 19.20
N SER A 292 -11.38 37.25 20.20
CA SER A 292 -11.99 38.57 20.01
C SER A 292 -11.00 39.60 19.45
N THR A 293 -9.71 39.50 19.78
CA THR A 293 -8.66 40.43 19.30
C THR A 293 -8.31 40.15 17.83
N PHE A 294 -8.27 38.88 17.45
CA PHE A 294 -8.03 38.45 16.07
C PHE A 294 -9.19 38.87 15.16
N ASN A 295 -10.44 38.68 15.61
CA ASN A 295 -11.61 39.13 14.87
C ASN A 295 -11.72 40.65 14.78
N LYS A 296 -11.29 41.42 15.79
CA LYS A 296 -11.22 42.89 15.71
C LYS A 296 -10.17 43.37 14.70
N LEU A 297 -9.00 42.72 14.64
CA LEU A 297 -7.96 43.06 13.64
C LEU A 297 -8.38 42.69 12.22
N ALA A 298 -9.06 41.56 12.02
CA ALA A 298 -9.62 41.18 10.73
C ALA A 298 -10.75 42.11 10.27
N LYS A 299 -11.62 42.58 11.20
CA LYS A 299 -12.76 43.45 10.89
C LYS A 299 -12.38 44.90 10.62
N VAL A 300 -11.30 45.41 11.22
CA VAL A 300 -10.75 46.74 10.90
C VAL A 300 -10.10 46.76 9.50
N GLN A 301 -9.67 45.61 8.98
CA GLN A 301 -8.92 45.53 7.72
C GLN A 301 -9.75 45.34 6.44
N SER A 302 -11.04 44.99 6.55
CA SER A 302 -11.96 45.05 5.41
C SER A 302 -12.12 46.48 4.85
N ARG A 303 -11.62 47.52 5.54
CA ARG A 303 -11.80 48.93 5.16
C ARG A 303 -10.56 49.63 4.60
N ARG A 304 -9.37 49.02 4.56
CA ARG A 304 -8.16 49.67 4.00
C ARG A 304 -7.32 48.69 3.17
N GLY A 305 -7.47 48.77 1.85
CA GLY A 305 -6.81 47.93 0.85
C GLY A 305 -5.29 48.11 0.76
N LYS A 306 -4.53 47.59 1.73
CA LYS A 306 -3.06 47.46 1.67
C LYS A 306 -2.62 46.06 2.13
N LYS A 307 -2.89 45.03 1.32
CA LYS A 307 -2.49 43.63 1.57
C LYS A 307 -1.00 43.32 1.29
N LYS A 308 -0.30 44.07 0.42
CA LYS A 308 1.06 43.70 -0.02
C LYS A 308 2.21 44.12 0.92
N LEU A 309 2.05 45.19 1.71
CA LEU A 309 3.16 45.73 2.49
C LEU A 309 3.41 44.97 3.81
N ILE A 310 2.39 44.30 4.35
CA ILE A 310 2.48 43.62 5.66
C ILE A 310 2.99 42.18 5.52
N THR A 311 2.67 41.47 4.42
CA THR A 311 3.22 40.12 4.18
C THR A 311 4.74 40.15 4.13
N SER A 312 5.33 41.17 3.50
CA SER A 312 6.79 41.38 3.46
C SER A 312 7.39 41.61 4.86
N THR A 313 6.76 42.43 5.70
CA THR A 313 7.31 42.76 7.03
C THR A 313 7.14 41.60 8.01
N VAL A 314 6.02 40.88 7.94
CA VAL A 314 5.79 39.69 8.76
C VAL A 314 6.70 38.54 8.33
N ILE A 315 6.91 38.33 7.03
CA ILE A 315 7.87 37.33 6.52
C ILE A 315 9.29 37.67 7.00
N LYS A 316 9.74 38.93 6.87
CA LYS A 316 11.07 39.34 7.37
C LYS A 316 11.22 39.16 8.88
N TYR A 317 10.20 39.48 9.66
CA TYR A 317 10.24 39.27 11.11
C TYR A 317 10.31 37.78 11.47
N LEU A 318 9.58 36.93 10.73
CA LEU A 318 9.60 35.47 10.92
C LEU A 318 10.93 34.85 10.48
N GLU A 319 11.54 35.32 9.39
CA GLU A 319 12.88 34.87 8.95
C GLU A 319 13.94 35.13 10.02
N VAL A 320 13.93 36.33 10.63
CA VAL A 320 14.85 36.67 11.72
C VAL A 320 14.65 35.75 12.93
N LYS A 321 13.39 35.49 13.32
CA LYS A 321 13.08 34.62 14.46
C LYS A 321 13.43 33.15 14.22
N VAL A 322 13.26 32.65 13.00
CA VAL A 322 13.66 31.30 12.62
C VAL A 322 15.19 31.14 12.66
N VAL A 323 15.94 32.13 12.15
CA VAL A 323 17.41 32.11 12.19
C VAL A 323 17.94 32.14 13.63
N GLU A 324 17.34 32.94 14.52
CA GLU A 324 17.70 32.94 15.95
C GLU A 324 17.45 31.59 16.60
N SER A 325 16.28 30.98 16.35
CA SER A 325 15.92 29.66 16.90
C SER A 325 16.83 28.54 16.39
N LEU A 326 17.25 28.58 15.12
CA LEU A 326 18.19 27.62 14.54
C LEU A 326 19.58 27.72 15.17
N LYS A 327 20.10 28.93 15.38
CA LYS A 327 21.38 29.16 16.08
C LYS A 327 21.35 28.63 17.50
N GLU A 328 20.23 28.82 18.20
CA GLU A 328 20.07 28.31 19.56
C GLU A 328 19.99 26.78 19.61
N ARG A 329 19.38 26.17 18.59
CA ARG A 329 19.30 24.70 18.44
C ARG A 329 20.66 24.08 18.10
N GLU A 330 21.45 24.72 17.24
CA GLU A 330 22.84 24.30 16.95
C GLU A 330 23.72 24.38 18.20
N LYS A 331 23.55 25.41 19.02
CA LYS A 331 24.25 25.55 20.31
C LYS A 331 23.90 24.39 21.26
N ARG A 332 22.61 24.03 21.35
CA ARG A 332 22.13 22.91 22.18
C ARG A 332 22.59 21.55 21.64
N GLN A 333 22.62 21.36 20.32
CA GLN A 333 23.14 20.14 19.70
C GLN A 333 24.65 19.98 19.88
N SER A 334 25.41 21.08 19.80
CA SER A 334 26.85 21.07 20.06
C SER A 334 27.17 20.70 21.51
N GLN A 335 26.38 21.18 22.48
CA GLN A 335 26.47 20.78 23.89
C GLN A 335 26.02 19.33 24.15
N SER A 336 25.08 18.81 23.35
CA SER A 336 24.63 17.41 23.47
C SER A 336 25.66 16.43 22.90
N ARG A 337 26.32 16.79 21.78
CA ARG A 337 27.38 15.98 21.15
C ARG A 337 28.62 15.86 22.03
N SER A 338 28.98 16.90 22.79
CA SER A 338 30.10 16.82 23.75
C SER A 338 29.79 15.89 24.93
N ARG A 339 28.53 15.86 25.40
CA ARG A 339 28.05 14.93 26.44
C ARG A 339 27.98 13.46 26.00
N VAL A 340 27.60 13.20 24.75
CA VAL A 340 27.55 11.83 24.21
C VAL A 340 28.96 11.26 24.03
N LYS A 341 29.92 12.07 23.57
CA LYS A 341 31.33 11.65 23.47
C LYS A 341 31.93 11.23 24.81
N SER A 342 31.60 11.95 25.90
CA SER A 342 32.09 11.58 27.24
C SER A 342 31.40 10.32 27.80
N LEU A 343 30.16 10.02 27.40
CA LEU A 343 29.45 8.79 27.80
C LEU A 343 29.96 7.56 27.04
N GLU A 344 30.26 7.69 25.74
CA GLU A 344 30.84 6.60 24.93
C GLU A 344 32.26 6.20 25.39
N GLU A 345 33.06 7.15 25.88
CA GLU A 345 34.39 6.86 26.45
C GLU A 345 34.31 6.10 27.79
N TRP A 346 33.22 6.25 28.55
CA TRP A 346 32.98 5.54 29.82
C TRP A 346 32.35 4.15 29.66
N GLU A 347 31.59 3.88 28.58
CA GLU A 347 30.91 2.60 28.39
C GLU A 347 31.76 1.51 27.73
N LYS A 348 32.83 1.88 27.00
CA LYS A 348 33.70 0.91 26.29
C LYS A 348 34.35 -0.15 27.21
N PRO A 349 34.88 0.19 28.41
CA PRO A 349 35.44 -0.82 29.31
C PRO A 349 34.38 -1.79 29.86
N ARG A 350 33.17 -1.30 30.16
CA ARG A 350 32.08 -2.10 30.77
C ARG A 350 31.39 -3.06 29.80
N ARG A 351 31.45 -2.80 28.48
CA ARG A 351 30.96 -3.77 27.48
C ARG A 351 31.91 -4.96 27.32
N TYR A 352 33.21 -4.73 27.42
CA TYR A 352 34.22 -5.78 27.35
C TYR A 352 34.11 -6.76 28.54
N GLU A 353 33.94 -6.24 29.75
CA GLU A 353 33.78 -7.08 30.96
C GLU A 353 32.47 -7.88 30.96
N ARG A 354 31.35 -7.30 30.50
CA ARG A 354 30.08 -8.03 30.37
C ARG A 354 30.13 -9.13 29.31
N GLY A 355 30.83 -8.90 28.19
CA GLY A 355 31.05 -9.93 27.17
C GLY A 355 31.90 -11.09 27.70
N ARG A 356 32.93 -10.78 28.50
CA ARG A 356 33.81 -11.79 29.10
C ARG A 356 33.08 -12.64 30.14
N ALA A 357 32.26 -12.05 31.00
CA ALA A 357 31.47 -12.80 31.98
C ALA A 357 30.49 -13.79 31.30
N LYS A 358 29.82 -13.34 30.24
CA LYS A 358 28.84 -14.16 29.51
C LYS A 358 29.50 -15.36 28.79
N PHE A 359 30.72 -15.18 28.28
CA PHE A 359 31.51 -16.26 27.68
C PHE A 359 31.85 -17.36 28.68
N TRP A 360 32.23 -17.01 29.92
CA TRP A 360 32.55 -18.00 30.96
C TRP A 360 31.31 -18.75 31.46
N GLU A 361 30.16 -18.07 31.56
CA GLU A 361 28.88 -18.69 31.91
C GLU A 361 28.41 -19.70 30.85
N GLU A 362 28.62 -19.40 29.57
CA GLU A 362 28.33 -20.32 28.47
C GLU A 362 29.25 -21.56 28.47
N GLN A 363 30.53 -21.40 28.81
CA GLN A 363 31.46 -22.53 28.95
C GLN A 363 31.09 -23.44 30.13
N GLU A 364 30.78 -22.86 31.29
CA GLU A 364 30.39 -23.63 32.47
C GLU A 364 29.08 -24.43 32.23
N ASN A 365 28.11 -23.82 31.54
CA ASN A 365 26.89 -24.52 31.15
C ASN A 365 27.12 -25.64 30.14
N ARG A 366 28.11 -25.49 29.25
CA ARG A 366 28.50 -26.55 28.30
C ARG A 366 29.12 -27.75 29.02
N ASP A 367 30.00 -27.51 29.99
CA ASP A 367 30.62 -28.56 30.80
C ASP A 367 29.59 -29.30 31.67
N LYS A 368 28.62 -28.58 32.24
CA LYS A 368 27.50 -29.20 32.98
C LYS A 368 26.66 -30.11 32.10
N ARG A 369 26.38 -29.72 30.85
CA ARG A 369 25.63 -30.55 29.89
C ARG A 369 26.40 -31.81 29.49
N LEU A 370 27.72 -31.70 29.30
CA LEU A 370 28.57 -32.85 28.98
C LEU A 370 28.61 -33.85 30.15
N LYS A 371 28.70 -33.38 31.40
CA LYS A 371 28.61 -34.23 32.59
C LYS A 371 27.23 -34.90 32.73
N PHE A 372 26.15 -34.17 32.44
CA PHE A 372 24.80 -34.73 32.49
C PHE A 372 24.59 -35.86 31.46
N HIS A 373 25.12 -35.69 30.25
CA HIS A 373 25.08 -36.75 29.22
C HIS A 373 25.94 -37.97 29.58
N ALA A 374 27.08 -37.78 30.25
CA ALA A 374 27.89 -38.90 30.73
C ALA A 374 27.13 -39.74 31.78
N ILE A 375 26.42 -39.09 32.72
CA ILE A 375 25.60 -39.76 33.73
C ILE A 375 24.43 -40.52 33.08
N LEU A 376 23.77 -39.95 32.08
CA LEU A 376 22.67 -40.64 31.39
C LEU A 376 23.12 -41.90 30.64
N ASN A 377 24.35 -41.90 30.11
CA ASN A 377 24.91 -43.08 29.45
C ASN A 377 25.33 -44.17 30.46
N GLU A 378 25.74 -43.81 31.68
CA GLU A 378 25.99 -44.81 32.75
C GLU A 378 24.69 -45.43 33.28
N VAL A 379 23.57 -44.70 33.24
CA VAL A 379 22.26 -45.21 33.70
C VAL A 379 21.59 -46.11 32.66
N SER A 380 21.91 -45.98 31.37
CA SER A 380 21.35 -46.83 30.30
C SER A 380 21.91 -48.26 30.25
N ASP A 381 22.99 -48.55 30.99
CA ASP A 381 23.62 -49.88 31.06
C ASP A 381 23.05 -50.75 32.21
N ILE A 382 22.00 -50.29 32.90
CA ILE A 382 21.29 -51.09 33.91
C ILE A 382 20.14 -51.84 33.23
N GLU A 383 20.36 -53.13 32.92
CA GLU A 383 19.35 -54.02 32.33
C GLU A 383 18.10 -54.17 33.23
N PRO A 384 16.88 -54.20 32.65
CA PRO A 384 15.65 -54.37 33.41
C PRO A 384 15.30 -55.86 33.53
N GLU A 385 15.85 -56.55 34.53
CA GLU A 385 15.29 -57.81 35.01
C GLU A 385 14.43 -57.59 36.26
N ALA A 386 13.28 -58.28 36.28
CA ALA A 386 12.32 -58.43 37.37
C ALA A 386 11.33 -57.27 37.60
N PHE A 387 10.22 -57.28 36.86
CA PHE A 387 8.89 -56.98 37.42
C PHE A 387 7.79 -57.70 36.63
N ASP A 388 7.79 -59.03 36.73
CA ASP A 388 6.63 -59.86 36.41
C ASP A 388 6.15 -60.53 37.70
N ASN A 389 5.16 -59.92 38.36
CA ASN A 389 4.15 -60.62 39.15
C ASN A 389 3.23 -59.62 39.88
N ARG A 390 1.94 -60.01 39.91
CA ARG A 390 0.82 -59.49 40.73
C ARG A 390 -0.07 -58.44 40.06
N ASN A 391 -1.14 -58.89 39.41
CA ASN A 391 -2.45 -58.91 40.08
C ASN A 391 -3.50 -59.65 39.22
N ARG A 392 -3.68 -60.93 39.52
CA ARG A 392 -4.99 -61.61 39.47
C ARG A 392 -5.56 -61.55 40.88
N ILE A 393 -6.71 -60.89 41.04
CA ILE A 393 -7.96 -61.31 41.69
C ILE A 393 -8.93 -60.14 41.54
#